data_AF-A0A089P5L1-F1
#
_entry.id   AF-A0A089P5L1-F1
#
_cell.length_a   1.000
_cell.length_b   1.000
_cell.length_c   1.000
_cell.angle_alpha   90.00
_cell.angle_beta   90.00
_cell.angle_gamma   90.00
#
_symmetry.space_group_name_H-M   'P 1'
#
loop_
_entity.id
_entity.type
_entity.pdbx_description
1 polymer ?
#
loop_
_entity_poly.entity_id
_entity_poly.type
_entity_poly.pdbx_seq_one_letter_code
_entity_poly.pdbx_strand_id
1 'polypeptide(L)'
;MKISPWLYRRSFKIYFFIFDFFIILIYLNFLSLIYNNFYFSLYNLILSFFIISINYFFNKYEFKLYSFSLSDNIKIFLRLIINIVVINFYFSFSIFQNFEIYSLLSLTYVFLDFLTKFSLIKFYSRMKKLFSFKNFLFLVDSNLFLDIKKNFSEEFPNTNLICLKDINEIENYNENNTLVITAERHFSNKYKYVKQISLFKFYQIYFENIPTKIFSISNINKYRQNFFYLNFQKLLKRIFDISISLIILFFSFPLLMIIFLLIKIEDGGPILYKQLRTGQNNKFISIYKIRSMRINSEKNGPKWCEKRDNRITKIGSFIRKTKIDELPQLCSVLKGDMSLIGPRPERPEFDKLLSESITDYNFRYKVKPGLSGWAQVNQKYPSSIEESKIKLNYDFYYINNFSLWLDFLIFFKTIRLVINIDDR
;
A
#
# COMPACT_ATOMS: atom_id res chain seq x y z
N MET A 1 -3.38 23.58 12.01
CA MET A 1 -3.69 22.14 11.78
C MET A 1 -2.42 21.32 11.96
N LYS A 2 -2.28 20.56 13.06
CA LYS A 2 -1.12 19.66 13.24
C LYS A 2 -1.27 18.47 12.29
N ILE A 3 -0.47 18.44 11.23
CA ILE A 3 -0.37 17.31 10.31
C ILE A 3 -0.06 16.06 11.15
N SER A 4 -0.85 15.01 10.97
CA SER A 4 -0.75 13.77 11.73
C SER A 4 0.56 13.02 11.44
N PRO A 5 1.17 12.34 12.42
CA PRO A 5 2.41 11.59 12.26
C PRO A 5 2.42 10.55 11.12
N TRP A 6 1.26 9.96 10.77
CA TRP A 6 1.13 9.06 9.60
C TRP A 6 1.35 9.81 8.28
N LEU A 7 0.79 11.03 8.18
CA LEU A 7 1.00 11.92 7.04
C LEU A 7 2.46 12.31 6.96
N TYR A 8 3.13 12.60 8.09
CA TYR A 8 4.57 12.84 8.12
C TYR A 8 5.38 11.63 7.61
N ARG A 9 5.11 10.40 8.09
CA ARG A 9 5.83 9.20 7.63
C ARG A 9 5.71 9.02 6.11
N ARG A 10 4.53 9.28 5.54
CA ARG A 10 4.28 9.14 4.09
C ARG A 10 4.76 10.34 3.28
N SER A 11 4.60 11.56 3.79
CA SER A 11 5.09 12.79 3.17
C SER A 11 6.62 12.84 3.18
N PHE A 12 7.28 12.25 4.18
CA PHE A 12 8.74 12.10 4.13
C PHE A 12 9.16 11.17 3.00
N LYS A 13 8.50 10.03 2.81
CA LYS A 13 8.78 9.19 1.63
C LYS A 13 8.62 9.99 0.32
N ILE A 14 7.63 10.89 0.25
CA ILE A 14 7.44 11.81 -0.88
C ILE A 14 8.61 12.78 -1.01
N TYR A 15 8.96 13.51 0.06
CA TYR A 15 10.04 14.49 0.02
C TYR A 15 11.34 13.84 -0.41
N PHE A 16 11.63 12.64 0.06
CA PHE A 16 12.82 11.89 -0.35
C PHE A 16 12.74 11.36 -1.78
N PHE A 17 11.57 10.88 -2.22
CA PHE A 17 11.34 10.50 -3.62
C PHE A 17 11.56 11.70 -4.56
N ILE A 18 10.98 12.86 -4.23
CA ILE A 18 11.09 14.10 -5.01
C ILE A 18 12.54 14.61 -4.97
N PHE A 19 13.17 14.59 -3.81
CA PHE A 19 14.56 15.02 -3.66
C PHE A 19 15.51 14.14 -4.48
N ASP A 20 15.39 12.83 -4.37
CA ASP A 20 16.15 11.88 -5.19
C ASP A 20 15.87 12.09 -6.68
N PHE A 21 14.62 12.37 -7.05
CA PHE A 21 14.25 12.69 -8.44
C PHE A 21 15.02 13.88 -8.98
N PHE A 22 15.02 14.99 -8.23
CA PHE A 22 15.74 16.18 -8.67
C PHE A 22 17.25 15.96 -8.67
N ILE A 23 17.82 15.20 -7.72
CA ILE A 23 19.24 14.86 -7.74
C ILE A 23 19.60 14.05 -8.98
N ILE A 24 18.84 13.00 -9.29
CA ILE A 24 19.06 12.16 -10.48
C ILE A 24 18.91 13.00 -11.74
N LEU A 25 17.87 13.84 -11.82
CA LEU A 25 17.62 14.69 -12.99
C LEU A 25 18.73 15.72 -13.19
N ILE A 26 19.16 16.40 -12.12
CA ILE A 26 20.27 17.36 -12.16
C ILE A 26 21.55 16.66 -12.59
N TYR A 27 21.84 15.48 -12.03
CA TYR A 27 23.00 14.68 -12.39
C TYR A 27 22.98 14.28 -13.87
N LEU A 28 21.87 13.74 -14.38
CA LEU A 28 21.73 13.36 -15.78
C LEU A 28 21.82 14.57 -16.74
N ASN A 29 21.30 15.73 -16.34
CA ASN A 29 21.43 16.96 -17.14
C ASN A 29 22.86 17.51 -17.11
N PHE A 30 23.57 17.42 -15.97
CA PHE A 30 24.98 17.78 -15.87
C PHE A 30 25.84 16.89 -16.77
N LEU A 31 25.55 15.58 -16.81
CA LEU A 31 26.16 14.66 -17.77
C LEU A 31 25.91 15.09 -19.22
N SER A 32 24.65 15.37 -19.57
CA SER A 32 24.27 15.81 -20.92
C SER A 32 25.01 17.08 -21.36
N LEU A 33 25.24 18.03 -20.43
CA LEU A 33 26.02 19.24 -20.66
C LEU A 33 27.50 18.94 -20.94
N ILE A 34 28.15 18.06 -20.15
CA ILE A 34 29.55 17.67 -20.36
C ILE A 34 29.77 17.07 -21.76
N TYR A 35 28.79 16.33 -22.27
CA TYR A 35 28.90 15.62 -23.53
C TYR A 35 28.27 16.35 -24.73
N ASN A 36 27.91 17.64 -24.60
CA ASN A 36 27.32 18.47 -25.67
C ASN A 36 26.11 17.84 -26.39
N ASN A 37 25.38 16.96 -25.71
CA ASN A 37 24.25 16.22 -26.27
C ASN A 37 22.93 16.86 -25.84
N PHE A 38 22.47 17.87 -26.59
CA PHE A 38 21.29 18.69 -26.27
C PHE A 38 19.94 17.93 -26.33
N TYR A 39 19.86 16.79 -27.03
CA TYR A 39 18.62 16.02 -27.22
C TYR A 39 18.14 15.23 -25.98
N PHE A 40 18.82 15.38 -24.83
CA PHE A 40 18.64 14.50 -23.66
C PHE A 40 17.63 14.98 -22.61
N SER A 41 17.01 16.17 -22.73
CA SER A 41 16.19 16.72 -21.63
C SER A 41 14.94 15.88 -21.30
N LEU A 42 14.16 15.48 -22.31
CA LEU A 42 12.97 14.63 -22.11
C LEU A 42 13.36 13.20 -21.72
N TYR A 43 14.45 12.70 -22.30
CA TYR A 43 14.99 11.38 -22.03
C TYR A 43 15.46 11.24 -20.57
N ASN A 44 16.20 12.24 -20.07
CA ASN A 44 16.66 12.31 -18.69
C ASN A 44 15.50 12.35 -17.69
N LEU A 45 14.41 13.03 -18.05
CA LEU A 45 13.17 13.03 -17.30
C LEU A 45 12.59 11.60 -17.17
N ILE A 46 12.43 10.90 -18.28
CA ILE A 46 11.93 9.52 -18.31
C ILE A 46 12.87 8.58 -17.53
N LEU A 47 14.18 8.69 -17.75
CA LEU A 47 15.19 7.87 -17.10
C LEU A 47 15.24 8.11 -15.59
N SER A 48 15.07 9.36 -15.14
CA SER A 48 14.96 9.69 -13.71
C SER A 48 13.76 9.00 -13.08
N PHE A 49 12.59 9.04 -13.73
CA PHE A 49 11.42 8.31 -13.26
C PHE A 49 11.65 6.79 -13.22
N PHE A 50 12.35 6.24 -14.21
CA PHE A 50 12.66 4.82 -14.26
C PHE A 50 13.59 4.38 -13.12
N ILE A 51 14.70 5.10 -12.90
CA ILE A 51 15.67 4.82 -11.83
C ILE A 51 15.00 4.88 -10.46
N ILE A 52 14.12 5.85 -10.22
CA ILE A 52 13.44 5.96 -8.93
C ILE A 52 12.39 4.86 -8.75
N SER A 53 11.71 4.48 -9.83
CA SER A 53 10.77 3.37 -9.80
C SER A 53 11.48 2.07 -9.41
N ILE A 54 12.69 1.84 -9.93
CA ILE A 54 13.57 0.74 -9.53
C ILE A 54 13.97 0.86 -8.05
N ASN A 55 14.41 2.04 -7.61
CA ASN A 55 14.80 2.26 -6.21
C ASN A 55 13.64 2.00 -5.22
N TYR A 56 12.43 2.45 -5.56
CA TYR A 56 11.22 2.17 -4.79
C TYR A 56 10.93 0.66 -4.75
N PHE A 57 11.04 -0.01 -5.90
CA PHE A 57 10.86 -1.47 -6.01
C PHE A 57 11.82 -2.24 -5.09
N PHE A 58 13.08 -1.79 -5.00
CA PHE A 58 14.08 -2.33 -4.08
C PHE A 58 13.98 -1.74 -2.66
N ASN A 59 12.80 -1.34 -2.21
CA ASN A 59 12.48 -0.86 -0.86
C ASN A 59 13.39 0.26 -0.33
N LYS A 60 14.02 1.07 -1.19
CA LYS A 60 14.90 2.16 -0.75
C LYS A 60 14.20 3.10 0.24
N TYR A 61 12.89 3.27 0.08
CA TYR A 61 12.05 4.15 0.90
C TYR A 61 11.18 3.42 1.94
N GLU A 62 11.28 2.10 2.09
CA GLU A 62 10.60 1.38 3.17
C GLU A 62 11.50 1.22 4.39
N PHE A 63 11.38 2.16 5.33
CA PHE A 63 12.02 2.08 6.63
C PHE A 63 11.03 1.64 7.72
N LYS A 64 11.41 0.64 8.51
CA LYS A 64 10.73 0.29 9.76
C LYS A 64 11.20 1.27 10.84
N LEU A 65 10.26 2.02 11.42
CA LEU A 65 10.52 3.06 12.43
C LEU A 65 11.21 2.51 13.69
N TYR A 66 11.00 1.23 14.00
CA TYR A 66 11.21 0.72 15.34
C TYR A 66 12.41 -0.24 15.46
N SER A 67 12.80 -0.93 14.38
CA SER A 67 13.93 -1.87 14.37
C SER A 67 14.86 -1.60 13.20
N PHE A 68 16.09 -1.13 13.46
CA PHE A 68 17.20 -1.30 12.53
C PHE A 68 17.98 -2.52 13.00
N SER A 69 17.80 -3.67 12.34
CA SER A 69 18.67 -4.82 12.58
C SER A 69 19.94 -4.70 11.74
N LEU A 70 21.04 -5.33 12.18
CA LEU A 70 22.26 -5.43 11.38
C LEU A 70 21.98 -6.04 9.99
N SER A 71 21.01 -6.96 9.92
CA SER A 71 20.57 -7.60 8.69
C SER A 71 19.91 -6.64 7.69
N ASP A 72 19.22 -5.60 8.17
CA ASP A 72 18.60 -4.59 7.32
C ASP A 72 19.67 -3.71 6.66
N ASN A 73 20.74 -3.38 7.40
CA ASN A 73 21.87 -2.63 6.87
C ASN A 73 22.64 -3.40 5.78
N ILE A 74 22.82 -4.72 5.96
CA ILE A 74 23.47 -5.58 4.97
C ILE A 74 22.64 -5.69 3.68
N LYS A 75 21.32 -5.92 3.81
CA LYS A 75 20.41 -5.94 2.65
C LYS A 75 20.41 -4.61 1.89
N ILE A 76 20.48 -3.51 2.63
CA ILE A 76 20.60 -2.16 2.07
C ILE A 76 21.92 -1.99 1.30
N PHE A 77 23.03 -2.45 1.86
CA PHE A 77 24.36 -2.37 1.25
C PHE A 77 24.45 -3.19 -0.05
N LEU A 78 23.97 -4.43 -0.01
CA LEU A 78 23.93 -5.30 -1.20
C LEU A 78 23.10 -4.71 -2.34
N ARG A 79 21.98 -4.04 -2.03
CA ARG A 79 21.14 -3.35 -3.02
C ARG A 79 21.84 -2.15 -3.67
N LEU A 80 22.67 -1.43 -2.92
CA LEU A 80 23.48 -0.34 -3.46
C LEU A 80 24.47 -0.90 -4.49
N ILE A 81 25.19 -1.96 -4.15
CA ILE A 81 26.13 -2.62 -5.07
C ILE A 81 25.44 -3.03 -6.37
N ILE A 82 24.25 -3.65 -6.28
CA ILE A 82 23.49 -4.08 -7.47
C ILE A 82 23.10 -2.88 -8.35
N ASN A 83 22.59 -1.79 -7.76
CA ASN A 83 22.23 -0.59 -8.52
C ASN A 83 23.44 0.02 -9.24
N ILE A 84 24.60 0.04 -8.58
CA ILE A 84 25.86 0.55 -9.15
C ILE A 84 26.28 -0.30 -10.34
N VAL A 85 26.20 -1.61 -10.22
CA VAL A 85 26.52 -2.55 -11.31
C VAL A 85 25.57 -2.35 -12.49
N VAL A 86 24.27 -2.22 -12.25
CA VAL A 86 23.26 -2.03 -13.32
C VAL A 86 23.45 -0.70 -14.05
N ILE A 87 23.70 0.38 -13.31
CA ILE A 87 23.95 1.71 -13.90
C ILE A 87 25.22 1.68 -14.73
N ASN A 88 26.31 1.11 -14.21
CA ASN A 88 27.57 0.96 -14.96
C ASN A 88 27.41 0.09 -16.19
N PHE A 89 26.68 -1.03 -16.09
CA PHE A 89 26.41 -1.91 -17.22
C PHE A 89 25.64 -1.18 -18.31
N TYR A 90 24.59 -0.43 -17.94
CA TYR A 90 23.81 0.38 -18.85
C TYR A 90 24.66 1.44 -19.56
N PHE A 91 25.47 2.20 -18.82
CA PHE A 91 26.34 3.22 -19.40
C PHE A 91 27.43 2.64 -20.29
N SER A 92 28.01 1.49 -19.92
CA SER A 92 28.99 0.77 -20.74
C SER A 92 28.41 0.28 -22.07
N PHE A 93 27.11 -0.04 -22.11
CA PHE A 93 26.41 -0.43 -23.33
C PHE A 93 26.01 0.79 -24.18
N SER A 94 25.77 1.94 -23.57
CA SER A 94 25.11 3.07 -24.24
C SER A 94 25.99 4.02 -25.05
N ILE A 95 27.34 3.99 -25.00
CA ILE A 95 28.24 4.64 -26.00
C ILE A 95 29.67 4.14 -25.74
N PHE A 96 30.28 3.45 -26.72
CA PHE A 96 31.59 2.80 -26.64
C PHE A 96 32.81 3.74 -26.68
N GLN A 97 32.70 5.00 -26.24
CA GLN A 97 33.76 5.99 -26.48
C GLN A 97 34.46 6.63 -25.27
N ASN A 98 34.08 6.40 -24.00
CA ASN A 98 34.79 7.02 -22.85
C ASN A 98 34.60 6.28 -21.50
N PHE A 99 35.07 5.03 -21.39
CA PHE A 99 34.87 4.17 -20.21
C PHE A 99 35.36 4.78 -18.88
N GLU A 100 36.49 5.48 -18.87
CA GLU A 100 37.08 6.07 -17.66
C GLU A 100 36.24 7.21 -17.06
N ILE A 101 35.61 8.03 -17.91
CA ILE A 101 34.78 9.14 -17.43
C ILE A 101 33.46 8.59 -16.87
N TYR A 102 32.88 7.56 -17.49
CA TYR A 102 31.66 6.91 -17.00
C TYR A 102 31.85 6.21 -15.66
N SER A 103 33.02 5.59 -15.41
CA SER A 103 33.32 4.96 -14.13
C SER A 103 33.50 6.00 -13.01
N LEU A 104 34.13 7.15 -13.30
CA LEU A 104 34.24 8.25 -12.34
C LEU A 104 32.87 8.86 -12.01
N LEU A 105 32.03 9.03 -13.03
CA LEU A 105 30.67 9.55 -12.90
C LEU A 105 29.78 8.61 -12.09
N SER A 106 29.82 7.30 -12.38
CA SER A 106 29.07 6.33 -11.60
C SER A 106 29.50 6.34 -10.13
N LEU A 107 30.80 6.47 -9.83
CA LEU A 107 31.31 6.68 -8.47
C LEU A 107 30.75 7.95 -7.82
N THR A 108 30.64 9.07 -8.55
CA THR A 108 30.00 10.28 -8.01
C THR A 108 28.51 10.09 -7.72
N TYR A 109 27.79 9.36 -8.58
CA TYR A 109 26.39 9.02 -8.33
C TYR A 109 26.24 8.12 -7.11
N VAL A 110 27.11 7.11 -6.96
CA VAL A 110 27.16 6.23 -5.76
C VAL A 110 27.36 7.07 -4.51
N PHE A 111 28.31 8.00 -4.56
CA PHE A 111 28.63 8.85 -3.42
C PHE A 111 27.49 9.78 -3.04
N LEU A 112 26.82 10.39 -4.03
CA LEU A 112 25.61 11.20 -3.82
C LEU A 112 24.46 10.34 -3.26
N ASP A 113 24.23 9.14 -3.78
CA ASP A 113 23.22 8.21 -3.26
C ASP A 113 23.52 7.78 -1.81
N PHE A 114 24.80 7.57 -1.50
CA PHE A 114 25.26 7.27 -0.15
C PHE A 114 25.03 8.45 0.81
N LEU A 115 25.37 9.68 0.41
CA LEU A 115 25.16 10.89 1.22
C LEU A 115 23.68 11.18 1.46
N THR A 116 22.84 11.06 0.43
CA THR A 116 21.38 11.22 0.56
C THR A 116 20.80 10.17 1.51
N LYS A 117 21.28 8.93 1.46
CA LYS A 117 20.84 7.85 2.36
C LYS A 117 21.35 7.99 3.79
N PHE A 118 22.57 8.46 3.98
CA PHE A 118 23.14 8.71 5.31
C PHE A 118 22.46 9.90 6.00
N SER A 119 22.19 10.98 5.25
CA SER A 119 21.39 12.11 5.73
C SER A 119 19.95 11.69 6.06
N LEU A 120 19.35 10.82 5.24
CA LEU A 120 18.08 10.13 5.51
C LEU A 120 18.08 9.36 6.84
N ILE A 121 19.09 8.53 7.09
CA ILE A 121 19.22 7.74 8.32
C ILE A 121 19.43 8.66 9.54
N LYS A 122 20.28 9.68 9.42
CA LYS A 122 20.49 10.69 10.49
C LYS A 122 19.23 11.50 10.78
N PHE A 123 18.56 11.99 9.74
CA PHE A 123 17.31 12.73 9.86
C PHE A 123 16.24 11.86 10.51
N TYR A 124 16.09 10.62 10.05
CA TYR A 124 15.11 9.68 10.59
C TYR A 124 15.41 9.28 12.04
N SER A 125 16.67 9.02 12.39
CA SER A 125 17.07 8.72 13.77
C SER A 125 16.83 9.92 14.71
N ARG A 126 17.01 11.15 14.21
CA ARG A 126 16.66 12.39 14.92
C ARG A 126 15.14 12.57 15.05
N MET A 127 14.37 12.24 14.01
CA MET A 127 12.91 12.25 14.04
C MET A 127 12.34 11.14 14.92
N LYS A 128 12.95 9.95 14.96
CA LYS A 128 12.56 8.85 15.87
C LYS A 128 12.56 9.33 17.32
N LYS A 129 13.58 10.10 17.73
CA LYS A 129 13.64 10.71 19.06
C LYS A 129 12.49 11.69 19.35
N LEU A 130 11.96 12.37 18.33
CA LEU A 130 10.83 13.30 18.47
C LEU A 130 9.46 12.60 18.59
N PHE A 131 9.38 11.29 18.32
CA PHE A 131 8.12 10.52 18.33
C PHE A 131 8.20 9.20 19.12
N SER A 132 9.33 8.89 19.76
CA SER A 132 9.51 7.70 20.60
C SER A 132 9.01 7.96 22.01
N PHE A 133 7.69 7.92 22.19
CA PHE A 133 7.11 7.85 23.52
C PHE A 133 7.57 6.56 24.19
N LYS A 134 8.03 6.66 25.45
CA LYS A 134 8.35 5.47 26.26
C LYS A 134 7.08 4.92 26.91
N ASN A 135 6.15 5.80 27.28
CA ASN A 135 4.92 5.43 27.97
C ASN A 135 3.71 5.67 27.07
N PHE A 136 2.90 4.64 26.88
CA PHE A 136 1.62 4.69 26.19
C PHE A 136 0.53 4.38 27.22
N LEU A 137 -0.20 5.42 27.61
CA LEU A 137 -1.26 5.34 28.60
C LEU A 137 -2.60 5.18 27.90
N PHE A 138 -3.36 4.15 28.25
CA PHE A 138 -4.65 3.85 27.65
C PHE A 138 -5.77 4.06 28.67
N LEU A 139 -6.70 4.95 28.34
CA LEU A 139 -7.96 5.13 29.07
C LEU A 139 -9.07 4.41 28.31
N VAL A 140 -9.09 3.09 28.44
CA VAL A 140 -10.01 2.18 27.75
C VAL A 140 -10.40 1.03 28.68
N ASP A 141 -11.47 0.30 28.33
CA ASP A 141 -11.88 -0.89 29.09
C ASP A 141 -10.78 -1.96 29.11
N SER A 142 -10.65 -2.67 30.22
CA SER A 142 -9.58 -3.66 30.47
C SER A 142 -9.49 -4.74 29.38
N ASN A 143 -10.62 -5.24 28.90
CA ASN A 143 -10.67 -6.24 27.83
C ASN A 143 -10.12 -5.69 26.51
N LEU A 144 -10.43 -4.44 26.17
CA LEU A 144 -9.91 -3.79 24.97
C LEU A 144 -8.41 -3.52 25.10
N PHE A 145 -7.94 -3.16 26.30
CA PHE A 145 -6.51 -2.98 26.56
C PHE A 145 -5.72 -4.28 26.38
N LEU A 146 -6.24 -5.43 26.82
CA LEU A 146 -5.59 -6.73 26.60
C LEU A 146 -5.47 -7.07 25.10
N ASP A 147 -6.53 -6.84 24.32
CA ASP A 147 -6.53 -7.00 22.86
C ASP A 147 -5.44 -6.10 22.21
N ILE A 148 -5.35 -4.84 22.65
CA ILE A 148 -4.34 -3.89 22.15
C ILE A 148 -2.94 -4.34 22.55
N LYS A 149 -2.74 -4.71 23.82
CA LYS A 149 -1.43 -5.07 24.37
C LYS A 149 -0.81 -6.23 23.60
N LYS A 150 -1.60 -7.26 23.28
CA LYS A 150 -1.16 -8.41 22.48
C LYS A 150 -0.61 -7.99 21.12
N ASN A 151 -1.32 -7.12 20.40
CA ASN A 151 -0.91 -6.67 19.07
C ASN A 151 0.24 -5.65 19.10
N PHE A 152 0.30 -4.81 20.14
CA PHE A 152 1.29 -3.72 20.21
C PHE A 152 2.64 -4.19 20.76
N SER A 153 2.68 -5.14 21.68
CA SER A 153 3.94 -5.62 22.27
C SER A 153 4.86 -6.29 21.25
N GLU A 154 4.30 -6.94 20.22
CA GLU A 154 5.08 -7.53 19.13
C GLU A 154 5.75 -6.46 18.25
N GLU A 155 5.05 -5.35 17.98
CA GLU A 155 5.57 -4.27 17.14
C GLU A 155 6.48 -3.29 17.89
N PHE A 156 6.31 -3.15 19.22
CA PHE A 156 6.98 -2.14 20.05
C PHE A 156 7.53 -2.71 21.37
N PRO A 157 8.55 -3.58 21.33
CA PRO A 157 9.01 -4.34 22.50
C PRO A 157 9.58 -3.48 23.65
N ASN A 158 10.06 -2.27 23.36
CA ASN A 158 10.72 -1.39 24.34
C ASN A 158 9.80 -0.24 24.81
N THR A 159 8.49 -0.47 24.88
CA THR A 159 7.50 0.54 25.27
C THR A 159 6.66 0.07 26.46
N ASN A 160 6.36 1.00 27.37
CA ASN A 160 5.52 0.75 28.52
C ASN A 160 4.06 0.98 28.14
N LEU A 161 3.28 -0.10 28.11
CA LEU A 161 1.84 -0.08 27.87
C LEU A 161 1.11 -0.12 29.21
N ILE A 162 0.34 0.93 29.51
CA ILE A 162 -0.30 1.10 30.82
C ILE A 162 -1.79 1.39 30.60
N CYS A 163 -2.66 0.66 31.31
CA CYS A 163 -4.09 0.93 31.33
C CYS A 163 -4.39 1.78 32.55
N LEU A 164 -4.90 2.99 32.34
CA LEU A 164 -5.33 3.88 33.41
C LEU A 164 -6.78 3.61 33.77
N LYS A 165 -7.11 3.67 35.06
CA LYS A 165 -8.50 3.60 35.54
C LYS A 165 -9.13 4.99 35.62
N ASP A 166 -8.35 5.97 36.03
CA ASP A 166 -8.75 7.38 36.11
C ASP A 166 -7.81 8.28 35.28
N ILE A 167 -8.36 9.35 34.71
CA ILE A 167 -7.62 10.36 33.97
C ILE A 167 -6.62 11.12 34.86
N ASN A 168 -6.87 11.19 36.17
CA ASN A 168 -5.97 11.86 37.11
C ASN A 168 -4.62 11.14 37.27
N GLU A 169 -4.56 9.84 36.98
CA GLU A 169 -3.31 9.06 37.05
C GLU A 169 -2.25 9.51 36.02
N ILE A 170 -2.63 10.33 35.03
CA ILE A 170 -1.70 10.92 34.05
C ILE A 170 -0.62 11.76 34.73
N GLU A 171 -0.91 12.40 35.87
CA GLU A 171 0.00 13.30 36.60
C GLU A 171 1.28 12.58 37.09
N ASN A 172 1.25 11.25 37.21
CA ASN A 172 2.40 10.44 37.63
C ASN A 172 3.45 10.22 36.53
N TYR A 173 3.21 10.71 35.30
CA TYR A 173 4.05 10.41 34.14
C TYR A 173 4.63 11.66 33.49
N ASN A 174 5.89 11.57 33.04
CA ASN A 174 6.59 12.67 32.39
C ASN A 174 5.95 13.03 31.04
N GLU A 175 5.53 14.29 30.88
CA GLU A 175 4.81 14.80 29.71
C GLU A 175 5.56 14.61 28.39
N ASN A 176 6.89 14.75 28.39
CA ASN A 176 7.70 14.73 27.18
C ASN A 176 7.87 13.33 26.56
N ASN A 177 7.66 12.28 27.35
CA ASN A 177 7.85 10.88 26.93
C ASN A 177 6.57 10.04 26.98
N THR A 178 5.42 10.69 27.19
CA THR A 178 4.13 10.03 27.41
C THR A 178 3.11 10.39 26.34
N LEU A 179 2.42 9.37 25.81
CA LEU A 179 1.29 9.51 24.90
C LEU A 179 0.05 8.93 25.57
N VAL A 180 -1.00 9.75 25.69
CA VAL A 180 -2.29 9.31 26.22
C VAL A 180 -3.22 8.96 25.07
N ILE A 181 -3.79 7.77 25.13
CA ILE A 181 -4.69 7.19 24.14
C ILE A 181 -6.03 6.96 24.81
N THR A 182 -7.06 7.61 24.29
CA THR A 182 -8.38 7.59 24.92
C THR A 182 -9.50 7.67 23.88
N ALA A 183 -10.74 7.37 24.28
CA ALA A 183 -11.89 7.70 23.44
C ALA A 183 -12.09 9.23 23.42
N GLU A 184 -12.56 9.79 22.29
CA GLU A 184 -12.62 11.25 22.13
C GLU A 184 -13.44 11.98 23.20
N ARG A 185 -14.44 11.29 23.75
CA ARG A 185 -15.30 11.79 24.83
C ARG A 185 -14.55 12.06 26.15
N HIS A 186 -13.35 11.50 26.32
CA HIS A 186 -12.53 11.66 27.51
C HIS A 186 -11.34 12.60 27.27
N PHE A 187 -11.30 13.34 26.15
CA PHE A 187 -10.30 14.39 25.97
C PHE A 187 -10.49 15.47 27.03
N SER A 188 -9.47 15.68 27.86
CA SER A 188 -9.49 16.70 28.90
C SER A 188 -8.61 17.87 28.53
N ASN A 189 -9.18 19.07 28.61
CA ASN A 189 -8.44 20.33 28.48
C ASN A 189 -7.48 20.59 29.67
N LYS A 190 -7.62 19.84 30.77
CA LYS A 190 -6.74 19.93 31.95
C LYS A 190 -5.30 19.50 31.62
N TYR A 191 -5.13 18.52 30.71
CA TYR A 191 -3.83 17.94 30.36
C TYR A 191 -3.35 18.32 28.96
N LYS A 192 -3.38 19.62 28.61
CA LYS A 192 -2.97 20.12 27.28
C LYS A 192 -1.49 19.88 26.95
N TYR A 193 -0.63 19.79 27.96
CA TYR A 193 0.81 19.61 27.82
C TYR A 193 1.19 18.16 27.49
N VAL A 194 0.36 17.20 27.90
CA VAL A 194 0.48 15.80 27.51
C VAL A 194 -0.17 15.58 26.14
N LYS A 195 0.54 14.90 25.23
CA LYS A 195 -0.02 14.61 23.91
C LYS A 195 -1.13 13.57 24.04
N GLN A 196 -2.36 13.98 23.75
CA GLN A 196 -3.52 13.11 23.72
C GLN A 196 -3.91 12.78 22.28
N ILE A 197 -4.21 11.51 21.99
CA ILE A 197 -4.77 11.08 20.71
C ILE A 197 -5.95 10.12 20.92
N SER A 198 -6.86 10.10 19.95
CA SER A 198 -8.00 9.19 20.01
C SER A 198 -7.55 7.77 19.68
N LEU A 199 -8.20 6.76 20.27
CA LEU A 199 -7.92 5.36 19.96
C LEU A 199 -8.02 5.08 18.45
N PHE A 200 -9.01 5.68 17.79
CA PHE A 200 -9.16 5.62 16.34
C PHE A 200 -7.92 6.16 15.60
N LYS A 201 -7.43 7.34 15.98
CA LYS A 201 -6.26 7.98 15.37
C LYS A 201 -4.95 7.26 15.71
N PHE A 202 -4.87 6.65 16.88
CA PHE A 202 -3.77 5.77 17.27
C PHE A 202 -3.66 4.59 16.30
N TYR A 203 -4.75 3.85 16.07
CA TYR A 203 -4.75 2.74 15.12
C TYR A 203 -4.39 3.17 13.69
N GLN A 204 -4.94 4.29 13.25
CA GLN A 204 -4.63 4.90 11.96
C GLN A 204 -3.13 5.26 11.81
N ILE A 205 -2.48 5.76 12.86
CA ILE A 205 -1.07 6.20 12.79
C ILE A 205 -0.11 5.02 12.90
N TYR A 206 -0.35 4.11 13.84
CA TYR A 206 0.62 3.09 14.24
C TYR A 206 0.43 1.77 13.49
N PHE A 207 -0.81 1.33 13.28
CA PHE A 207 -1.12 0.04 12.66
C PHE A 207 -1.55 0.14 11.19
N GLU A 208 -1.85 1.35 10.71
CA GLU A 208 -2.38 1.59 9.36
C GLU A 208 -3.61 0.70 9.03
N ASN A 209 -4.37 0.34 10.06
CA ASN A 209 -5.65 -0.37 10.01
C ASN A 209 -6.60 0.25 11.05
N ILE A 210 -7.90 -0.05 10.99
CA ILE A 210 -8.87 0.41 11.98
C ILE A 210 -9.78 -0.75 12.38
N PRO A 211 -9.63 -1.32 13.58
CA PRO A 211 -10.46 -2.42 14.05
C PRO A 211 -11.95 -2.11 14.04
N THR A 212 -12.77 -3.07 13.62
CA THR A 212 -14.24 -2.98 13.62
C THR A 212 -14.84 -2.48 14.94
N LYS A 213 -14.40 -3.02 16.08
CA LYS A 213 -14.85 -2.57 17.42
C LYS A 213 -14.57 -1.07 17.66
N ILE A 214 -13.43 -0.57 17.18
CA ILE A 214 -13.00 0.82 17.40
C ILE A 214 -13.71 1.73 16.41
N PHE A 215 -13.92 1.24 15.20
CA PHE A 215 -14.70 1.91 14.18
C PHE A 215 -16.11 2.20 14.70
N SER A 216 -16.82 1.19 15.25
CA SER A 216 -18.19 1.34 15.75
C SER A 216 -18.31 2.27 16.96
N ILE A 217 -17.32 2.25 17.87
CA ILE A 217 -17.30 3.10 19.08
C ILE A 217 -16.96 4.56 18.75
N SER A 218 -16.14 4.80 17.72
CA SER A 218 -15.79 6.15 17.33
C SER A 218 -17.03 6.91 16.87
N ASN A 219 -17.15 8.21 17.19
CA ASN A 219 -18.24 9.05 16.70
C ASN A 219 -18.10 9.25 15.17
N ILE A 220 -18.52 8.22 14.44
CA ILE A 220 -18.40 8.06 12.99
C ILE A 220 -19.00 9.27 12.28
N ASN A 221 -19.99 9.96 12.84
CA ASN A 221 -20.59 11.15 12.22
C ASN A 221 -19.59 12.31 12.02
N LYS A 222 -18.58 12.45 12.88
CA LYS A 222 -17.53 13.48 12.73
C LYS A 222 -16.53 13.13 11.63
N TYR A 223 -16.21 11.84 11.48
CA TYR A 223 -15.33 11.34 10.43
C TYR A 223 -16.06 11.09 9.10
N ARG A 224 -17.39 10.88 9.13
CA ARG A 224 -18.31 10.79 7.99
C ARG A 224 -18.24 12.01 7.08
N GLN A 225 -17.94 13.19 7.62
CA GLN A 225 -17.82 14.42 6.85
C GLN A 225 -16.60 14.43 5.91
N ASN A 226 -15.52 13.71 6.23
CA ASN A 226 -14.36 13.58 5.32
C ASN A 226 -14.60 12.58 4.16
N PHE A 227 -15.71 11.84 4.14
CA PHE A 227 -16.04 10.93 3.03
C PHE A 227 -16.60 11.69 1.82
N PHE A 228 -16.93 12.97 1.96
CA PHE A 228 -17.11 13.85 0.82
C PHE A 228 -15.72 14.23 0.31
N TYR A 229 -15.15 13.32 -0.49
CA TYR A 229 -14.15 13.73 -1.48
C TYR A 229 -14.66 15.03 -2.10
N LEU A 230 -13.85 16.08 -2.05
CA LEU A 230 -14.11 17.26 -2.86
C LEU A 230 -14.35 16.76 -4.29
N ASN A 231 -15.34 17.31 -5.00
CA ASN A 231 -15.68 16.85 -6.36
C ASN A 231 -14.43 16.77 -7.26
N PHE A 232 -13.48 17.68 -7.05
CA PHE A 232 -12.17 17.68 -7.66
C PHE A 232 -11.34 16.41 -7.40
N GLN A 233 -11.28 15.91 -6.16
CA GLN A 233 -10.56 14.66 -5.86
C GLN A 233 -11.19 13.43 -6.53
N LYS A 234 -12.53 13.38 -6.63
CA LYS A 234 -13.22 12.31 -7.38
C LYS A 234 -12.89 12.38 -8.86
N LEU A 235 -12.89 13.58 -9.43
CA LEU A 235 -12.52 13.81 -10.83
C LEU A 235 -11.08 13.36 -11.09
N LEU A 236 -10.12 13.81 -10.27
CA LEU A 236 -8.72 13.40 -10.39
C LEU A 236 -8.55 11.89 -10.24
N LYS A 237 -9.23 11.25 -9.28
CA LYS A 237 -9.23 9.79 -9.14
C LYS A 237 -9.75 9.11 -10.39
N ARG A 238 -10.81 9.64 -10.98
CA ARG A 238 -11.41 9.10 -12.20
C ARG A 238 -10.48 9.23 -13.40
N ILE A 239 -9.81 10.37 -13.56
CA ILE A 239 -8.82 10.59 -14.62
C ILE A 239 -7.66 9.60 -14.45
N PHE A 240 -7.15 9.46 -13.22
CA PHE A 240 -6.11 8.48 -12.89
C PHE A 240 -6.53 7.04 -13.20
N ASP A 241 -7.75 6.65 -12.79
CA ASP A 241 -8.28 5.31 -13.05
C ASP A 241 -8.38 5.01 -14.55
N ILE A 242 -8.87 5.96 -15.35
CA ILE A 242 -9.02 5.78 -16.80
C ILE A 242 -7.64 5.71 -17.46
N SER A 243 -6.76 6.69 -17.20
CA SER A 243 -5.46 6.81 -17.88
C SER A 243 -4.59 5.58 -17.63
N ILE A 244 -4.46 5.16 -16.37
CA ILE A 244 -3.67 3.98 -16.01
C ILE A 244 -4.32 2.70 -16.54
N SER A 245 -5.65 2.58 -16.52
CA SER A 245 -6.33 1.39 -17.07
C SER A 245 -6.11 1.26 -18.58
N LEU A 246 -6.16 2.36 -19.34
CA LEU A 246 -5.89 2.35 -20.78
C LEU A 246 -4.44 1.95 -21.08
N ILE A 247 -3.48 2.49 -20.33
CA ILE A 247 -2.05 2.14 -20.46
C ILE A 247 -1.86 0.64 -20.19
N ILE A 248 -2.39 0.12 -19.09
CA ILE A 248 -2.23 -1.31 -18.74
C ILE A 248 -2.90 -2.18 -19.79
N LEU A 249 -4.11 -1.84 -20.25
CA LEU A 249 -4.80 -2.60 -21.30
C LEU A 249 -4.01 -2.59 -22.61
N PHE A 250 -3.49 -1.44 -23.04
CA PHE A 250 -2.70 -1.32 -24.27
C PHE A 250 -1.46 -2.22 -24.23
N PHE A 251 -0.65 -2.14 -23.17
CA PHE A 251 0.56 -2.96 -23.04
C PHE A 251 0.28 -4.44 -22.76
N SER A 252 -0.84 -4.77 -22.12
CA SER A 252 -1.20 -6.17 -21.85
C SER A 252 -1.96 -6.83 -23.00
N PHE A 253 -2.40 -6.08 -24.01
CA PHE A 253 -3.19 -6.63 -25.11
C PHE A 253 -2.50 -7.79 -25.86
N PRO A 254 -1.21 -7.71 -26.25
CA PRO A 254 -0.53 -8.84 -26.90
C PRO A 254 -0.48 -10.08 -26.01
N LEU A 255 -0.20 -9.89 -24.71
CA LEU A 255 -0.15 -10.97 -23.73
C LEU A 255 -1.52 -11.65 -23.54
N LEU A 256 -2.59 -10.85 -23.51
CA LEU A 256 -3.96 -11.36 -23.44
C LEU A 256 -4.30 -12.25 -24.64
N MET A 257 -3.92 -11.84 -25.87
CA MET A 257 -4.15 -12.65 -27.06
C MET A 257 -3.44 -14.01 -27.00
N ILE A 258 -2.18 -14.05 -26.54
CA ILE A 258 -1.44 -15.30 -26.35
C ILE A 258 -2.15 -16.19 -25.34
N ILE A 259 -2.58 -15.63 -24.21
CA ILE A 259 -3.29 -16.38 -23.17
C ILE A 259 -4.64 -16.92 -23.66
N PHE A 260 -5.34 -16.15 -24.48
CA PHE A 260 -6.62 -16.57 -25.07
C PHE A 260 -6.43 -17.79 -25.98
N LEU A 261 -5.37 -17.80 -26.80
CA LEU A 261 -4.99 -18.95 -27.62
C LEU A 261 -4.61 -20.16 -26.75
N LEU A 262 -3.78 -19.95 -25.73
CA LEU A 262 -3.35 -21.01 -24.81
C LEU A 262 -4.53 -21.70 -24.11
N ILE A 263 -5.52 -20.93 -23.65
CA ILE A 263 -6.73 -21.49 -23.04
C ILE A 263 -7.55 -22.29 -24.06
N LYS A 264 -7.66 -21.79 -25.30
CA LYS A 264 -8.37 -22.50 -26.36
C LYS A 264 -7.69 -23.81 -26.75
N ILE A 265 -6.37 -23.85 -26.74
CA ILE A 265 -5.58 -25.06 -26.97
C ILE A 265 -5.71 -26.04 -25.79
N GLU A 266 -5.77 -25.56 -24.54
CA GLU A 266 -5.81 -26.42 -23.35
C GLU A 266 -7.09 -27.27 -23.26
N ASP A 267 -8.26 -26.67 -23.44
CA ASP A 267 -9.54 -27.37 -23.25
C ASP A 267 -10.70 -26.83 -24.11
N GLY A 268 -10.44 -25.92 -25.07
CA GLY A 268 -11.44 -25.36 -25.97
C GLY A 268 -12.51 -24.47 -25.32
N GLY A 269 -12.50 -24.31 -23.99
CA GLY A 269 -13.55 -23.65 -23.22
C GLY A 269 -13.71 -22.15 -23.49
N PRO A 270 -14.71 -21.50 -22.85
CA PRO A 270 -14.84 -20.05 -22.89
C PRO A 270 -13.62 -19.39 -22.24
N ILE A 271 -13.13 -18.30 -22.85
CA ILE A 271 -11.94 -17.58 -22.38
C ILE A 271 -12.28 -16.73 -21.15
N LEU A 272 -13.37 -15.97 -21.25
CA LEU A 272 -13.83 -15.10 -20.19
C LEU A 272 -14.96 -15.75 -19.42
N TYR A 273 -15.01 -15.50 -18.12
CA TYR A 273 -16.16 -15.80 -17.29
C TYR A 273 -16.59 -14.56 -16.52
N LYS A 274 -17.89 -14.47 -16.25
CA LYS A 274 -18.55 -13.34 -15.61
C LYS A 274 -18.89 -13.70 -14.17
N GLN A 275 -18.56 -12.83 -13.21
CA GLN A 275 -18.97 -12.98 -11.81
C GLN A 275 -19.81 -11.78 -11.37
N LEU A 276 -20.89 -12.05 -10.64
CA LEU A 276 -21.65 -11.03 -9.93
C LEU A 276 -20.91 -10.64 -8.65
N ARG A 277 -20.88 -9.35 -8.35
CA ARG A 277 -20.20 -8.77 -7.19
C ARG A 277 -20.99 -7.62 -6.61
N THR A 278 -20.81 -7.34 -5.34
CA THR A 278 -21.37 -6.15 -4.70
C THR A 278 -20.45 -4.95 -4.91
N GLY A 279 -21.01 -3.88 -5.47
CA GLY A 279 -20.31 -2.64 -5.78
C GLY A 279 -20.72 -1.48 -4.88
N GLN A 280 -20.48 -0.25 -5.35
CA GLN A 280 -20.78 0.96 -4.58
C GLN A 280 -22.28 1.05 -4.26
N ASN A 281 -22.60 1.47 -3.04
CA ASN A 281 -23.96 1.58 -2.50
C ASN A 281 -24.73 0.27 -2.61
N ASN A 282 -24.04 -0.86 -2.41
CA ASN A 282 -24.58 -2.22 -2.49
C ASN A 282 -25.19 -2.59 -3.87
N LYS A 283 -24.86 -1.85 -4.94
CA LYS A 283 -25.35 -2.17 -6.28
C LYS A 283 -24.57 -3.35 -6.87
N PHE A 284 -25.27 -4.32 -7.44
CA PHE A 284 -24.59 -5.43 -8.10
C PHE A 284 -23.89 -4.98 -9.38
N ILE A 285 -22.64 -5.40 -9.53
CA ILE A 285 -21.83 -5.17 -10.71
C ILE A 285 -21.35 -6.51 -11.28
N SER A 286 -21.13 -6.53 -12.58
CA SER A 286 -20.56 -7.69 -13.26
C SER A 286 -19.07 -7.46 -13.51
N ILE A 287 -18.25 -8.40 -13.07
CA ILE A 287 -16.81 -8.39 -13.34
C ILE A 287 -16.46 -9.51 -14.32
N TYR A 288 -15.50 -9.23 -15.20
CA TYR A 288 -14.98 -10.19 -16.17
C TYR A 288 -13.59 -10.65 -15.76
N LYS A 289 -13.33 -11.93 -15.89
CA LYS A 289 -12.03 -12.54 -15.61
C LYS A 289 -11.68 -13.56 -16.67
N ILE A 290 -10.39 -13.80 -16.86
CA ILE A 290 -9.93 -14.93 -17.65
C ILE A 290 -10.20 -16.21 -16.85
N ARG A 291 -10.74 -17.22 -17.52
CA ARG A 291 -11.01 -18.51 -16.91
C ARG A 291 -9.69 -19.20 -16.57
N SER A 292 -9.54 -19.55 -15.30
CA SER A 292 -8.38 -20.28 -14.76
C SER A 292 -8.76 -21.63 -14.16
N MET A 293 -10.04 -22.01 -14.24
CA MET A 293 -10.57 -23.27 -13.72
C MET A 293 -11.25 -24.07 -14.82
N ARG A 294 -11.33 -25.38 -14.62
CA ARG A 294 -12.10 -26.30 -15.49
C ARG A 294 -13.55 -25.86 -15.59
N ILE A 295 -14.18 -26.16 -16.72
CA ILE A 295 -15.61 -25.90 -16.92
C ILE A 295 -16.41 -26.62 -15.84
N ASN A 296 -17.40 -25.93 -15.27
CA ASN A 296 -18.26 -26.44 -14.19
C ASN A 296 -17.52 -26.75 -12.86
N SER A 297 -16.46 -25.99 -12.55
CA SER A 297 -15.72 -26.09 -11.28
C SER A 297 -16.54 -25.73 -10.02
N GLU A 298 -17.65 -25.00 -10.17
CA GLU A 298 -18.52 -24.57 -9.07
C GLU A 298 -19.88 -25.28 -9.07
N LYS A 299 -20.01 -26.51 -9.60
CA LYS A 299 -21.28 -27.28 -9.58
C LYS A 299 -21.93 -27.37 -8.19
N ASN A 300 -21.10 -27.43 -7.15
CA ASN A 300 -21.56 -27.55 -5.75
C ASN A 300 -21.64 -26.19 -5.03
N GLY A 301 -21.75 -25.09 -5.78
CA GLY A 301 -21.88 -23.74 -5.25
C GLY A 301 -20.56 -22.99 -5.03
N PRO A 302 -20.65 -21.71 -4.62
CA PRO A 302 -19.50 -20.85 -4.37
C PRO A 302 -18.65 -21.38 -3.21
N LYS A 303 -17.36 -21.57 -3.45
CA LYS A 303 -16.38 -21.91 -2.41
C LYS A 303 -15.18 -20.98 -2.47
N TRP A 304 -14.57 -20.70 -1.31
CA TRP A 304 -13.30 -19.99 -1.27
C TRP A 304 -12.22 -20.85 -1.92
N CYS A 305 -11.24 -20.22 -2.56
CA CYS A 305 -10.17 -20.97 -3.20
C CYS A 305 -9.18 -21.48 -2.16
N GLU A 306 -8.90 -22.78 -2.20
CA GLU A 306 -7.88 -23.42 -1.37
C GLU A 306 -6.49 -23.29 -2.02
N LYS A 307 -5.41 -23.50 -1.23
CA LYS A 307 -4.02 -23.38 -1.72
C LYS A 307 -3.68 -24.39 -2.82
N ARG A 308 -4.31 -25.57 -2.83
CA ARG A 308 -4.12 -26.63 -3.85
C ARG A 308 -5.47 -27.06 -4.40
N ASP A 309 -6.06 -26.17 -5.19
CA ASP A 309 -7.40 -26.37 -5.73
C ASP A 309 -7.34 -27.18 -7.05
N ASN A 310 -7.83 -28.42 -7.00
CA ASN A 310 -7.86 -29.37 -8.12
C ASN A 310 -8.70 -28.87 -9.32
N ARG A 311 -9.48 -27.79 -9.14
CA ARG A 311 -10.29 -27.17 -10.19
C ARG A 311 -9.46 -26.30 -11.14
N ILE A 312 -8.25 -25.91 -10.74
CA ILE A 312 -7.37 -25.00 -11.50
C ILE A 312 -6.69 -25.77 -12.65
N THR A 313 -6.66 -25.20 -13.86
CA THR A 313 -5.96 -25.79 -15.01
C THR A 313 -4.45 -25.52 -14.96
N LYS A 314 -3.63 -26.15 -15.81
CA LYS A 314 -2.18 -25.92 -15.79
C LYS A 314 -1.86 -24.47 -16.16
N ILE A 315 -2.49 -23.99 -17.23
CA ILE A 315 -2.38 -22.59 -17.67
C ILE A 315 -3.07 -21.66 -16.66
N GLY A 316 -4.20 -22.07 -16.10
CA GLY A 316 -4.90 -21.35 -15.05
C GLY A 316 -4.05 -21.11 -13.79
N SER A 317 -3.19 -22.05 -13.42
CA SER A 317 -2.23 -21.89 -12.31
C SER A 317 -1.26 -20.75 -12.58
N PHE A 318 -0.68 -20.69 -13.79
CA PHE A 318 0.22 -19.61 -14.20
C PHE A 318 -0.49 -18.25 -14.19
N ILE A 319 -1.66 -18.16 -14.83
CA ILE A 319 -2.43 -16.91 -14.96
C ILE A 319 -2.85 -16.37 -13.57
N ARG A 320 -3.22 -17.25 -12.62
CA ARG A 320 -3.59 -16.84 -11.25
C ARG A 320 -2.40 -16.37 -10.43
N LYS A 321 -1.23 -16.99 -10.62
CA LYS A 321 0.03 -16.57 -9.98
C LYS A 321 0.43 -15.18 -10.44
N THR A 322 0.34 -14.91 -11.74
CA THR A 322 0.69 -13.62 -12.36
C THR A 322 -0.43 -12.59 -12.35
N LYS A 323 -1.63 -12.94 -11.85
CA LYS A 323 -2.83 -12.08 -11.80
C LYS A 323 -3.34 -11.59 -13.15
N ILE A 324 -2.92 -12.25 -14.22
CA ILE A 324 -3.39 -11.92 -15.57
C ILE A 324 -4.90 -12.20 -15.71
N ASP A 325 -5.45 -13.10 -14.89
CA ASP A 325 -6.89 -13.41 -14.87
C ASP A 325 -7.75 -12.20 -14.51
N GLU A 326 -7.18 -11.21 -13.84
CA GLU A 326 -7.89 -10.03 -13.37
C GLU A 326 -7.85 -8.85 -14.36
N LEU A 327 -7.00 -8.89 -15.40
CA LEU A 327 -6.87 -7.79 -16.38
C LEU A 327 -8.17 -7.39 -17.09
N PRO A 328 -9.09 -8.31 -17.46
CA PRO A 328 -10.36 -7.92 -18.07
C PRO A 328 -11.25 -7.03 -17.18
N GLN A 329 -11.01 -7.00 -15.86
CA GLN A 329 -11.72 -6.10 -14.94
C GLN A 329 -11.37 -4.62 -15.17
N LEU A 330 -10.27 -4.31 -15.88
CA LEU A 330 -9.95 -2.94 -16.29
C LEU A 330 -11.07 -2.34 -17.16
N CYS A 331 -11.82 -3.16 -17.91
CA CYS A 331 -13.01 -2.71 -18.62
C CYS A 331 -14.12 -2.24 -17.65
N SER A 332 -14.29 -2.90 -16.51
CA SER A 332 -15.22 -2.44 -15.45
C SER A 332 -14.75 -1.15 -14.79
N VAL A 333 -13.42 -0.93 -14.71
CA VAL A 333 -12.85 0.36 -14.31
C VAL A 333 -13.17 1.43 -15.35
N LEU A 334 -12.93 1.18 -16.64
CA LEU A 334 -13.25 2.12 -17.72
C LEU A 334 -14.74 2.46 -17.80
N LYS A 335 -15.63 1.49 -17.58
CA LYS A 335 -17.08 1.70 -17.50
C LYS A 335 -17.50 2.53 -16.28
N GLY A 336 -16.68 2.52 -15.22
CA GLY A 336 -16.93 3.25 -13.99
C GLY A 336 -17.66 2.45 -12.91
N ASP A 337 -17.86 1.14 -13.11
CA ASP A 337 -18.40 0.21 -12.10
C ASP A 337 -17.38 -0.07 -10.99
N MET A 338 -16.09 0.02 -11.32
CA MET A 338 -14.95 -0.18 -10.41
C MET A 338 -13.97 1.00 -10.47
N SER A 339 -13.01 1.00 -9.54
CA SER A 339 -11.80 1.82 -9.55
C SER A 339 -10.56 0.92 -9.61
N LEU A 340 -9.38 1.46 -9.96
CA LEU A 340 -8.14 0.68 -9.84
C LEU A 340 -7.86 0.34 -8.38
N ILE A 341 -8.06 1.32 -7.49
CA ILE A 341 -7.76 1.21 -6.07
C ILE A 341 -9.03 1.43 -5.25
N GLY A 342 -9.33 0.47 -4.38
CA GLY A 342 -10.49 0.47 -3.49
C GLY A 342 -10.68 -0.89 -2.79
N PRO A 343 -11.65 -1.01 -1.88
CA PRO A 343 -12.00 -2.29 -1.25
C PRO A 343 -12.30 -3.35 -2.31
N ARG A 344 -11.73 -4.56 -2.16
CA ARG A 344 -12.02 -5.64 -3.13
C ARG A 344 -13.51 -6.03 -3.06
N PRO A 345 -14.23 -6.09 -4.18
CA PRO A 345 -15.64 -6.44 -4.15
C PRO A 345 -15.81 -7.91 -3.81
N GLU A 346 -16.80 -8.22 -2.96
CA GLU A 346 -17.09 -9.59 -2.56
C GLU A 346 -18.24 -10.18 -3.38
N ARG A 347 -18.35 -11.52 -3.36
CA ARG A 347 -19.50 -12.20 -3.93
C ARG A 347 -20.73 -11.97 -3.03
N PRO A 348 -21.92 -11.69 -3.60
CA PRO A 348 -23.14 -11.47 -2.82
C PRO A 348 -23.45 -12.60 -1.83
N GLU A 349 -23.12 -13.84 -2.19
CA GLU A 349 -23.31 -15.03 -1.36
C GLU A 349 -22.49 -14.97 -0.05
N PHE A 350 -21.29 -14.39 -0.08
CA PHE A 350 -20.47 -14.18 1.12
C PHE A 350 -20.82 -12.88 1.84
N ASP A 351 -21.29 -11.87 1.13
CA ASP A 351 -21.70 -10.61 1.75
C ASP A 351 -22.81 -10.79 2.77
N LYS A 352 -23.78 -11.67 2.48
CA LYS A 352 -24.84 -11.97 3.44
C LYS A 352 -24.25 -12.48 4.77
N LEU A 353 -23.44 -13.54 4.69
CA LEU A 353 -22.77 -14.15 5.85
C LEU A 353 -21.86 -13.16 6.61
N LEU A 354 -21.10 -12.35 5.89
CA LEU A 354 -20.17 -11.40 6.49
C LEU A 354 -20.88 -10.20 7.11
N SER A 355 -21.97 -9.73 6.49
CA SER A 355 -22.77 -8.62 7.03
C SER A 355 -23.53 -8.99 8.30
N GLU A 356 -23.93 -10.25 8.45
CA GLU A 356 -24.58 -10.78 9.65
C GLU A 356 -23.56 -11.00 10.79
N SER A 357 -22.32 -11.38 10.46
CA SER A 357 -21.29 -11.71 11.46
C SER A 357 -20.38 -10.54 11.87
N ILE A 358 -20.28 -9.49 11.04
CA ILE A 358 -19.34 -8.39 11.25
C ILE A 358 -20.09 -7.05 11.27
N THR A 359 -20.05 -6.38 12.41
CA THR A 359 -20.61 -5.02 12.57
C THR A 359 -20.00 -4.03 11.57
N ASP A 360 -20.84 -3.17 11.01
CA ASP A 360 -20.47 -2.15 10.01
C ASP A 360 -19.84 -2.68 8.71
N TYR A 361 -19.94 -3.99 8.42
CA TYR A 361 -19.36 -4.59 7.22
C TYR A 361 -19.72 -3.85 5.92
N ASN A 362 -21.00 -3.47 5.77
CA ASN A 362 -21.51 -2.78 4.58
C ASN A 362 -20.92 -1.39 4.35
N PHE A 363 -20.24 -0.80 5.34
CA PHE A 363 -19.60 0.50 5.21
C PHE A 363 -18.54 0.50 4.10
N ARG A 364 -17.93 -0.66 3.80
CA ARG A 364 -16.96 -0.80 2.70
C ARG A 364 -17.51 -0.46 1.33
N TYR A 365 -18.83 -0.57 1.15
CA TYR A 365 -19.52 -0.29 -0.11
C TYR A 365 -19.84 1.20 -0.33
N LYS A 366 -19.42 2.11 0.56
CA LYS A 366 -19.60 3.56 0.34
C LYS A 366 -18.74 4.12 -0.80
N VAL A 367 -17.66 3.42 -1.14
CA VAL A 367 -16.74 3.79 -2.23
C VAL A 367 -16.79 2.75 -3.33
N LYS A 368 -16.29 3.10 -4.51
CA LYS A 368 -16.18 2.13 -5.61
C LYS A 368 -15.24 0.99 -5.20
N PRO A 369 -15.60 -0.25 -5.53
CA PRO A 369 -14.70 -1.37 -5.34
C PRO A 369 -13.45 -1.24 -6.21
N GLY A 370 -12.33 -1.77 -5.72
CA GLY A 370 -11.04 -1.72 -6.38
C GLY A 370 -10.61 -3.04 -7.00
N LEU A 371 -9.83 -2.97 -8.09
CA LEU A 371 -9.04 -4.10 -8.58
C LEU A 371 -8.01 -4.53 -7.51
N SER A 372 -7.24 -3.54 -7.02
CA SER A 372 -6.37 -3.64 -5.85
C SER A 372 -6.85 -2.69 -4.74
N GLY A 373 -6.24 -2.78 -3.56
CA GLY A 373 -6.66 -2.03 -2.38
C GLY A 373 -5.71 -2.21 -1.21
N TRP A 374 -5.90 -1.38 -0.18
CA TRP A 374 -5.01 -1.36 0.99
C TRP A 374 -4.98 -2.70 1.71
N ALA A 375 -6.12 -3.39 1.82
CA ALA A 375 -6.17 -4.74 2.39
C ALA A 375 -5.37 -5.74 1.55
N GLN A 376 -5.54 -5.74 0.22
CA GLN A 376 -4.83 -6.67 -0.68
C GLN A 376 -3.30 -6.54 -0.62
N VAL A 377 -2.78 -5.34 -0.33
CA VAL A 377 -1.32 -5.11 -0.30
C VAL A 377 -0.67 -5.33 1.07
N ASN A 378 -1.46 -5.47 2.14
CA ASN A 378 -0.95 -5.68 3.50
C ASN A 378 -1.38 -7.01 4.12
N GLN A 379 -2.32 -7.75 3.51
CA GLN A 379 -2.79 -9.04 4.01
C GLN A 379 -2.85 -10.07 2.87
N LYS A 380 -2.63 -11.35 3.23
CA LYS A 380 -2.89 -12.49 2.35
C LYS A 380 -4.40 -12.67 2.09
N TYR A 381 -4.75 -13.50 1.11
CA TYR A 381 -6.14 -13.78 0.78
C TYR A 381 -6.88 -14.37 1.98
N PRO A 382 -8.04 -13.79 2.37
CA PRO A 382 -8.80 -14.34 3.48
C PRO A 382 -9.35 -15.72 3.11
N SER A 383 -9.25 -16.64 4.06
CA SER A 383 -9.70 -18.03 4.09
C SER A 383 -10.79 -18.28 5.17
N SER A 384 -10.98 -17.33 6.11
CA SER A 384 -12.01 -17.37 7.16
C SER A 384 -12.75 -16.03 7.38
N ILE A 385 -13.81 -16.06 8.22
CA ILE A 385 -14.54 -14.87 8.70
C ILE A 385 -13.59 -13.94 9.49
N GLU A 386 -12.71 -14.49 10.32
CA GLU A 386 -11.74 -13.71 11.09
C GLU A 386 -10.75 -12.99 10.18
N GLU A 387 -10.25 -13.66 9.14
CA GLU A 387 -9.38 -13.02 8.16
C GLU A 387 -10.12 -11.95 7.34
N SER A 388 -11.42 -12.14 7.09
CA SER A 388 -12.27 -11.12 6.46
C SER A 388 -12.51 -9.91 7.37
N LYS A 389 -12.55 -10.11 8.69
CA LYS A 389 -12.59 -9.02 9.67
C LYS A 389 -11.29 -8.22 9.67
N ILE A 390 -10.14 -8.88 9.58
CA ILE A 390 -8.85 -8.20 9.42
C ILE A 390 -8.80 -7.41 8.11
N LYS A 391 -9.28 -8.00 7.00
CA LYS A 391 -9.40 -7.32 5.70
C LYS A 391 -10.26 -6.07 5.82
N LEU A 392 -11.39 -6.15 6.52
CA LEU A 392 -12.27 -5.02 6.75
C LEU A 392 -11.57 -3.90 7.56
N ASN A 393 -10.71 -4.24 8.51
CA ASN A 393 -9.95 -3.23 9.27
C ASN A 393 -9.06 -2.38 8.35
N TYR A 394 -8.45 -2.99 7.33
CA TYR A 394 -7.68 -2.28 6.32
C TYR A 394 -8.55 -1.51 5.34
N ASP A 395 -9.73 -2.04 4.98
CA ASP A 395 -10.71 -1.31 4.17
C ASP A 395 -11.16 -0.04 4.91
N PHE A 396 -11.50 -0.10 6.20
CA PHE A 396 -11.87 1.07 7.00
C PHE A 396 -10.75 2.12 7.04
N TYR A 397 -9.50 1.68 7.18
CA TYR A 397 -8.37 2.57 7.07
C TYR A 397 -8.34 3.29 5.72
N TYR A 398 -8.44 2.55 4.61
CA TYR A 398 -8.41 3.12 3.27
C TYR A 398 -9.51 4.17 3.06
N ILE A 399 -10.75 3.82 3.42
CA ILE A 399 -11.90 4.69 3.15
C ILE A 399 -11.83 5.96 4.00
N ASN A 400 -11.29 5.88 5.23
CA ASN A 400 -11.11 7.05 6.09
C ASN A 400 -9.86 7.90 5.75
N ASN A 401 -8.85 7.31 5.11
CA ASN A 401 -7.57 7.95 4.78
C ASN A 401 -7.41 8.18 3.28
N PHE A 402 -8.53 8.16 2.55
CA PHE A 402 -8.49 8.24 1.12
C PHE A 402 -7.70 9.48 0.69
N SER A 403 -6.75 9.27 -0.22
CA SER A 403 -6.06 10.31 -0.95
C SER A 403 -5.53 9.71 -2.25
N LEU A 404 -5.38 10.53 -3.29
CA LEU A 404 -4.72 10.10 -4.52
C LEU A 404 -3.32 9.55 -4.23
N TRP A 405 -2.63 10.13 -3.25
CA TRP A 405 -1.33 9.63 -2.82
C TRP A 405 -1.38 8.21 -2.26
N LEU A 406 -2.39 7.90 -1.43
CA LEU A 406 -2.60 6.54 -0.95
C LEU A 406 -2.88 5.58 -2.12
N ASP A 407 -3.65 6.01 -3.12
CA ASP A 407 -3.89 5.21 -4.33
C ASP A 407 -2.57 4.92 -5.09
N PHE A 408 -1.73 5.93 -5.32
CA PHE A 408 -0.41 5.75 -5.94
C PHE A 408 0.47 4.76 -5.16
N LEU A 409 0.52 4.89 -3.83
CA LEU A 409 1.28 3.96 -2.98
C LEU A 409 0.77 2.51 -3.11
N ILE A 410 -0.56 2.31 -3.11
CA ILE A 410 -1.16 0.99 -3.27
C ILE A 410 -0.86 0.44 -4.66
N PHE A 411 -0.94 1.26 -5.70
CA PHE A 411 -0.63 0.87 -7.07
C PHE A 411 0.79 0.30 -7.19
N PHE A 412 1.81 1.03 -6.71
CA PHE A 412 3.19 0.53 -6.74
C PHE A 412 3.41 -0.69 -5.84
N LYS A 413 2.79 -0.74 -4.65
CA LYS A 413 2.81 -1.94 -3.81
C LYS A 413 2.20 -3.15 -4.53
N THR A 414 1.14 -2.93 -5.33
CA THR A 414 0.48 -3.98 -6.11
C THR A 414 1.41 -4.50 -7.19
N ILE A 415 2.06 -3.63 -7.96
CA ILE A 415 3.06 -4.01 -8.97
C ILE A 415 4.14 -4.88 -8.32
N ARG A 416 4.69 -4.43 -7.18
CA ARG A 416 5.72 -5.19 -6.46
C ARG A 416 5.24 -6.58 -6.07
N LEU A 417 4.03 -6.71 -5.53
CA LEU A 417 3.49 -8.00 -5.11
C LEU A 417 3.14 -8.94 -6.26
N VAL A 418 2.86 -8.42 -7.46
CA VAL A 418 2.60 -9.25 -8.65
C VAL A 418 3.92 -9.76 -9.24
N ILE A 419 4.99 -8.97 -9.19
CA ILE A 419 6.32 -9.35 -9.69
C ILE A 419 7.03 -10.28 -8.70
N ASN A 420 6.96 -10.01 -7.39
CA ASN A 420 7.54 -10.84 -6.34
C ASN A 420 6.61 -12.02 -6.02
N ILE A 421 6.52 -12.98 -6.95
CA ILE A 421 5.64 -14.16 -6.93
C ILE A 421 5.77 -14.99 -5.63
N ASP A 422 6.82 -14.78 -4.83
CA ASP A 422 7.21 -15.62 -3.69
C ASP A 422 6.41 -15.44 -2.39
N ASP A 423 5.60 -14.39 -2.22
CA ASP A 423 5.03 -14.05 -0.91
C ASP A 423 3.56 -14.50 -0.65
N ARG A 424 2.93 -15.29 -1.52
CA ARG A 424 1.48 -15.61 -1.39
C ARG A 424 1.17 -17.03 -0.94
#